data_AF-A0A928PEF8-F1
#
_entry.id   AF-A0A928PEF8-F1
#
_cell.length_a   1.000
_cell.length_b   1.000
_cell.length_c   1.000
_cell.angle_alpha   90.00
_cell.angle_beta   90.00
_cell.angle_gamma   90.00
#
_symmetry.space_group_name_H-M   'P 1'
#
loop_
_entity.id
_entity.type
_entity.pdbx_description
1 polymer ?
#
loop_
_entity_poly.entity_id
_entity_poly.type
_entity_poly.pdbx_seq_one_letter_code
_entity_poly.pdbx_strand_id
1 'polypeptide(L)'
;MPNNEYVLRSDALKAVCENCSMHGSDGEPCSSRCEDYALVQKIPAADVEPVKHGYWVYKMRERNKCEFVSGFDHLGDWHTITVITHVKGPVPYCGLCGALAAESFLDHCPRCGAKMDTEPPKEEDNAD
;
A
#
# COMPACT_ATOMS: atom_id res chain seq x y z
N MET A 1 -0.44 -6.51 20.50
CA MET A 1 -0.93 -5.22 19.98
C MET A 1 -1.38 -5.46 18.54
N PRO A 2 -2.52 -4.92 18.10
CA PRO A 2 -2.88 -4.97 16.68
C PRO A 2 -1.71 -4.37 15.87
N ASN A 3 -1.36 -5.02 14.76
CA ASN A 3 -0.31 -4.57 13.83
C ASN A 3 -0.81 -3.32 13.09
N ASN A 4 -0.95 -2.20 13.79
CA ASN A 4 -1.21 -0.92 13.16
C ASN A 4 0.08 -0.46 12.49
N GLU A 5 -0.02 -0.02 11.23
CA GLU A 5 1.10 0.46 10.43
C GLU A 5 1.71 1.78 10.98
N TYR A 6 1.04 2.41 11.96
CA TYR A 6 1.46 3.61 12.66
C TYR A 6 1.23 3.51 14.17
N VAL A 7 2.04 4.23 14.94
CA VAL A 7 1.85 4.42 16.38
C VAL A 7 1.06 5.70 16.60
N LEU A 8 -0.13 5.60 17.19
CA LEU A 8 -0.90 6.77 17.57
C LEU A 8 -0.20 7.49 18.73
N ARG A 9 -0.30 8.82 18.78
CA ARG A 9 0.28 9.61 19.89
C ARG A 9 -0.28 9.13 21.25
N SER A 10 -1.56 8.76 21.31
CA SER A 10 -2.17 8.16 22.51
C SER A 10 -1.47 6.87 22.94
N ASP A 11 -1.13 6.01 21.98
CA ASP A 11 -0.52 4.70 22.24
C ASP A 11 0.92 4.86 22.69
N ALA A 12 1.66 5.80 22.09
CA ALA A 12 3.00 6.18 22.54
C ALA A 12 2.99 6.71 23.99
N LEU A 13 2.05 7.60 24.32
CA LEU A 13 1.91 8.13 25.69
C LEU A 13 1.51 7.05 26.69
N LYS A 14 0.66 6.10 26.29
CA LYS A 14 0.28 4.95 27.11
C LYS A 14 1.49 4.05 27.39
N ALA A 15 2.28 3.71 26.36
CA ALA A 15 3.48 2.90 26.50
C ALA A 15 4.54 3.54 27.42
N VAL A 16 4.73 4.87 27.32
CA VAL A 16 5.62 5.62 28.22
C VAL A 16 5.17 5.49 29.68
N CYS A 17 3.86 5.59 29.93
CA CYS A 17 3.36 5.57 31.29
C CYS A 17 3.29 4.15 31.89
N GLU A 18 2.95 3.13 31.10
CA GLU A 18 2.95 1.71 31.52
C GLU A 18 4.34 1.23 31.95
N ASN A 19 5.41 1.80 31.39
CA ASN A 19 6.79 1.42 31.69
C ASN A 19 7.48 2.40 32.67
N CYS A 20 6.71 3.29 33.30
CA CYS A 20 7.22 4.28 34.24
C CYS A 20 7.31 3.71 35.65
N SER A 21 8.47 3.81 36.29
CA SER A 21 8.70 3.35 37.67
C SER A 21 8.05 4.23 38.76
N MET A 22 7.34 5.30 38.37
CA MET A 22 6.74 6.29 39.28
C MET A 22 5.21 6.21 39.36
N HIS A 23 4.52 5.44 38.52
CA HIS A 23 3.06 5.29 38.55
C HIS A 23 2.66 3.93 39.16
N GLY A 24 1.76 3.97 40.16
CA GLY A 24 1.06 2.78 40.66
C GLY A 24 0.02 2.30 39.65
N SER A 25 -0.45 1.06 39.80
CA SER A 25 -1.26 0.24 38.88
C SER A 25 -2.59 0.82 38.33
N ASP A 26 -2.86 2.09 38.55
CA ASP A 26 -4.15 2.69 38.31
C ASP A 26 -4.00 3.43 36.99
N GLY A 27 -4.51 2.80 35.91
CA GLY A 27 -4.23 3.09 34.50
C GLY A 27 -4.61 4.48 33.95
N GLU A 28 -4.43 5.54 34.73
CA GLU A 28 -4.48 6.91 34.27
C GLU A 28 -3.12 7.29 33.63
N PRO A 29 -3.14 7.85 32.39
CA PRO A 29 -1.92 8.28 31.74
C PRO A 29 -1.26 9.40 32.54
N CYS A 30 0.07 9.39 32.50
CA CYS A 30 0.94 10.37 33.13
C CYS A 30 0.52 11.78 32.74
N SER A 31 0.50 12.71 33.70
CA SER A 31 0.17 14.11 33.41
C SER A 31 1.36 14.84 32.78
N SER A 32 1.16 16.10 32.35
CA SER A 32 2.21 17.00 31.82
C SER A 32 3.41 17.24 32.75
N ARG A 33 3.35 16.71 33.97
CA ARG A 33 4.40 16.77 34.99
C ARG A 33 5.48 15.69 34.81
N CYS A 34 5.21 14.67 33.99
CA CYS A 34 6.20 13.68 33.57
C CYS A 34 7.03 14.24 32.40
N GLU A 35 8.35 14.21 32.52
CA GLU A 35 9.27 14.74 31.51
C GLU A 35 9.13 14.00 30.17
N ASP A 36 9.06 12.66 30.21
CA ASP A 36 8.89 11.84 29.01
C ASP A 36 7.55 12.09 28.30
N TYR A 37 6.48 12.26 29.08
CA TYR A 37 5.16 12.62 28.54
C TYR A 37 5.19 13.99 27.84
N ALA A 38 5.83 14.97 28.47
CA ALA A 38 5.97 16.32 27.91
C ALA A 38 6.86 16.33 26.65
N LEU A 39 7.87 15.45 26.56
CA LEU A 39 8.70 15.30 25.37
C LEU A 39 7.89 14.76 24.19
N VAL A 40 7.11 13.70 24.37
CA VAL A 40 6.26 13.13 23.30
C VAL A 40 5.20 14.14 22.82
N GLN A 41 4.67 14.97 23.72
CA GLN A 41 3.73 16.04 23.33
C GLN A 41 4.38 17.18 22.54
N LYS A 42 5.65 17.50 22.82
CA LYS A 42 6.38 18.58 22.13
C LYS A 42 6.82 18.19 20.72
N ILE A 43 6.96 16.90 20.43
CA ILE A 43 7.29 16.45 19.09
C ILE A 43 6.06 16.70 18.19
N PRO A 44 6.19 17.52 17.13
CA PRO A 44 5.11 17.68 16.17
C PRO A 44 4.83 16.31 15.54
N ALA A 45 3.60 15.83 15.71
CA ALA A 45 3.15 14.65 14.99
C ALA A 45 2.86 15.11 13.57
N ALA A 46 3.33 14.34 12.60
CA ALA A 46 2.88 14.53 11.24
C ALA A 46 1.37 14.29 11.17
N ASP A 47 0.64 15.18 10.49
CA ASP A 47 -0.74 14.96 10.11
C ASP A 47 -0.76 13.90 9.00
N VAL A 48 -0.74 12.64 9.42
CA VAL A 48 -0.79 11.48 8.52
C VAL A 48 -2.23 11.01 8.41
N GLU A 49 -2.76 10.96 7.19
CA GLU A 49 -3.99 10.21 6.94
C GLU A 49 -3.72 8.71 7.11
N PRO A 50 -4.70 7.93 7.59
CA PRO A 50 -4.60 6.47 7.55
C PRO A 50 -4.29 5.98 6.13
N VAL A 51 -3.42 4.97 6.02
CA VAL A 51 -3.14 4.33 4.73
C VAL A 51 -4.42 3.78 4.16
N LYS A 52 -4.71 4.16 2.92
CA LYS A 52 -5.82 3.58 2.17
C LYS A 52 -5.38 2.20 1.69
N HIS A 53 -6.08 1.18 2.12
CA HIS A 53 -5.86 -0.20 1.70
C HIS A 53 -6.74 -0.50 0.48
N GLY A 54 -6.11 -0.88 -0.63
CA GLY A 54 -6.75 -1.21 -1.90
C GLY A 54 -6.42 -2.63 -2.35
N TYR A 55 -7.10 -3.10 -3.38
CA TYR A 55 -6.91 -4.44 -3.94
C TYR A 55 -6.93 -4.41 -5.47
N TRP A 56 -6.20 -5.32 -6.11
CA TRP A 56 -6.16 -5.41 -7.57
C TRP A 56 -7.40 -6.15 -8.11
N VAL A 57 -8.18 -5.47 -8.94
CA VAL A 57 -9.30 -6.03 -9.69
C VAL A 57 -8.87 -6.34 -11.11
N TYR A 58 -8.85 -7.61 -11.48
CA TYR A 58 -8.45 -8.03 -12.81
C TYR A 58 -9.61 -7.94 -13.80
N LYS A 59 -9.43 -7.22 -14.91
CA LYS A 59 -10.42 -7.13 -15.98
C LYS A 59 -9.79 -7.52 -17.31
N MET A 60 -10.56 -8.22 -18.15
CA MET A 60 -10.10 -8.58 -19.49
C MET A 60 -9.99 -7.35 -20.37
N ARG A 61 -8.83 -7.15 -21.00
CA ARG A 61 -8.64 -6.13 -22.02
C ARG A 61 -7.91 -6.68 -23.23
N GLU A 62 -8.25 -6.09 -24.37
CA GLU A 62 -7.54 -6.28 -25.63
C GLU A 62 -6.42 -5.24 -25.72
N ARG A 63 -5.20 -5.70 -26.04
CA ARG A 63 -4.02 -4.85 -26.16
C ARG A 63 -3.11 -5.37 -27.25
N ASN A 64 -2.25 -4.50 -27.76
CA ASN A 64 -1.19 -4.88 -28.68
C ASN A 64 0.00 -5.38 -27.87
N LYS A 65 0.42 -6.62 -28.10
CA LYS A 65 1.69 -7.16 -27.61
C LYS A 65 2.75 -6.91 -28.67
N CYS A 66 3.81 -6.18 -28.29
CA CYS A 66 4.96 -5.93 -29.14
C CYS A 66 6.04 -6.97 -28.81
N GLU A 67 6.44 -7.75 -29.81
CA GLU A 67 7.54 -8.71 -29.73
C GLU A 67 8.63 -8.31 -30.71
N PHE A 68 9.89 -8.47 -30.30
CA PHE A 68 11.04 -8.21 -31.16
C PHE A 68 11.55 -9.52 -31.70
N VAL A 69 11.54 -9.67 -33.03
CA VAL A 69 12.05 -10.85 -33.72
C VAL A 69 13.26 -10.42 -34.53
N SER A 70 14.38 -11.11 -34.36
CA SER A 70 15.61 -10.83 -35.11
C SER A 70 15.98 -12.02 -35.99
N GLY A 71 16.50 -11.75 -37.18
CA GLY A 71 16.90 -12.79 -38.13
C GLY A 71 17.56 -12.22 -39.39
N PHE A 72 18.11 -13.11 -40.19
CA PHE A 72 18.66 -12.77 -41.50
C PHE A 72 17.56 -12.74 -42.55
N ASP A 73 17.63 -11.78 -43.48
CA ASP A 73 16.80 -11.81 -44.68
C ASP A 73 17.37 -12.76 -45.75
N HIS A 74 16.72 -12.80 -46.91
CA HIS A 74 17.16 -13.61 -48.05
C HIS A 74 18.45 -13.12 -48.71
N LEU A 75 18.93 -11.91 -48.38
CA LEU A 75 20.16 -11.32 -48.87
C LEU A 75 21.33 -11.53 -47.90
N GLY A 76 21.05 -12.05 -46.68
CA GLY A 76 22.04 -12.29 -45.64
C GLY A 76 22.24 -11.11 -44.69
N ASP A 77 21.39 -10.08 -44.75
CA ASP A 77 21.45 -8.93 -43.86
C ASP A 77 20.67 -9.22 -42.56
N TRP A 78 21.22 -8.77 -41.42
CA TRP A 78 20.58 -8.93 -40.11
C TRP A 78 19.56 -7.84 -39.85
N HIS A 79 18.32 -8.23 -39.54
CA HIS A 79 17.23 -7.31 -39.22
C HIS A 79 16.61 -7.66 -37.87
N THR A 80 16.07 -6.63 -37.20
CA THR A 80 15.16 -6.77 -36.07
C THR A 80 13.84 -6.12 -36.44
N ILE A 81 12.78 -6.92 -36.47
CA ILE A 81 11.41 -6.45 -36.74
C ILE A 81 10.60 -6.42 -35.45
N THR A 82 9.69 -5.47 -35.36
CA THR A 82 8.67 -5.44 -34.32
C THR A 82 7.42 -6.13 -34.86
N VAL A 83 7.05 -7.24 -34.23
CA VAL A 83 5.81 -7.95 -34.49
C VAL A 83 4.78 -7.47 -33.48
N ILE A 84 3.71 -6.83 -33.98
CA ILE A 84 2.59 -6.36 -33.16
C ILE A 84 1.46 -7.38 -33.29
N THR A 85 1.09 -8.01 -32.19
CA THR A 85 -0.02 -8.98 -32.14
C THR A 85 -1.13 -8.48 -31.24
N HIS A 86 -2.39 -8.71 -31.64
CA HIS A 86 -3.53 -8.42 -30.78
C HIS A 86 -3.70 -9.55 -29.78
N VAL A 87 -3.64 -9.23 -28.49
CA VAL A 87 -3.81 -10.19 -27.39
C VAL A 87 -4.92 -9.73 -26.46
N LYS A 88 -5.65 -10.70 -25.90
CA LYS A 88 -6.68 -10.48 -24.88
C LYS A 88 -6.23 -11.14 -23.58
N GLY A 89 -6.13 -10.37 -22.50
CA GLY A 89 -5.66 -10.88 -21.21
C GLY A 89 -6.16 -10.08 -20.01
N PRO A 90 -6.08 -10.65 -18.80
CA PRO A 90 -6.44 -9.96 -17.58
C PRO A 90 -5.40 -8.88 -17.28
N VAL A 91 -5.87 -7.66 -17.00
CA VAL A 91 -5.03 -6.55 -16.54
C VAL A 91 -5.54 -6.02 -15.19
N PRO A 92 -4.66 -5.74 -14.22
CA PRO A 92 -5.05 -5.31 -12.89
C PRO A 92 -5.45 -3.82 -12.84
N TYR A 93 -6.54 -3.54 -12.14
CA TYR A 93 -7.03 -2.19 -11.82
C TYR A 93 -7.06 -1.98 -10.32
N CYS A 94 -6.78 -0.77 -9.87
CA CYS A 94 -7.02 -0.39 -8.48
C CYS A 94 -8.53 -0.46 -8.17
N GLY A 95 -8.92 -1.22 -7.15
CA GLY A 95 -10.31 -1.33 -6.71
C GLY A 95 -10.90 -0.01 -6.19
N LEU A 96 -10.07 0.90 -5.66
CA LEU A 96 -10.53 2.18 -5.10
C LEU A 96 -10.74 3.27 -6.15
N CYS A 97 -9.75 3.49 -7.03
CA CYS A 97 -9.79 4.61 -7.99
C CYS A 97 -9.94 4.17 -9.46
N GLY A 98 -9.97 2.86 -9.73
CA GLY A 98 -10.11 2.33 -11.08
C GLY A 98 -8.91 2.57 -12.01
N ALA A 99 -7.77 3.02 -11.49
CA ALA A 99 -6.55 3.20 -12.29
C ALA A 99 -6.01 1.85 -12.74
N LEU A 100 -5.58 1.76 -14.00
CA LEU A 100 -4.82 0.61 -14.50
C LEU A 100 -3.48 0.55 -13.77
N ALA A 101 -3.06 -0.64 -13.32
CA ALA A 101 -1.69 -0.79 -12.85
C ALA A 101 -0.74 -0.63 -14.04
N ALA A 102 0.18 0.34 -13.95
CA ALA A 102 1.32 0.34 -14.86
C ALA A 102 2.08 -0.97 -14.66
N GLU A 103 2.64 -1.53 -15.74
CA GLU A 103 3.23 -2.87 -15.72
C GLU A 103 4.32 -2.97 -14.64
N SER A 104 4.01 -3.76 -13.62
CA SER A 104 4.94 -4.39 -12.67
C SER A 104 5.44 -3.50 -11.52
N PHE A 105 5.24 -3.98 -10.28
CA PHE A 105 5.95 -3.57 -9.05
C PHE A 105 5.47 -2.32 -8.31
N LEU A 106 4.17 -2.10 -8.20
CA LEU A 106 3.71 -1.14 -7.21
C LEU A 106 2.89 -1.84 -6.12
N ASP A 107 3.48 -1.91 -4.93
CA ASP A 107 2.77 -2.16 -3.67
C ASP A 107 1.74 -1.05 -3.37
N HIS A 108 1.68 -0.01 -4.21
CA HIS A 108 0.81 1.14 -4.08
C HIS A 108 0.17 1.52 -5.41
N CYS A 109 -1.05 2.05 -5.41
CA CYS A 109 -1.65 2.60 -6.61
C CYS A 109 -0.95 3.93 -6.98
N PRO A 110 -0.41 4.09 -8.19
CA PRO A 110 0.30 5.32 -8.58
C PRO A 110 -0.63 6.53 -8.74
N ARG A 111 -1.95 6.31 -8.80
CA ARG A 111 -2.95 7.38 -8.91
C ARG A 111 -3.46 7.86 -7.56
N CYS A 112 -3.79 6.95 -6.65
CA CYS A 112 -4.42 7.31 -5.37
C CYS A 112 -3.56 7.03 -4.12
N GLY A 113 -2.36 6.47 -4.30
CA GLY A 113 -1.44 6.16 -3.20
C GLY A 113 -1.87 4.98 -2.31
N ALA A 114 -2.98 4.31 -2.61
CA ALA A 114 -3.47 3.20 -1.80
C ALA A 114 -2.50 2.02 -1.83
N LYS A 115 -2.15 1.48 -0.66
CA LYS A 115 -1.35 0.27 -0.53
C LYS A 115 -2.18 -0.93 -0.99
N MET A 116 -1.61 -1.77 -1.84
CA MET A 116 -2.31 -2.84 -2.54
C MET A 116 -2.11 -4.15 -1.80
N ASP A 117 -3.14 -4.58 -1.08
CA ASP A 117 -3.13 -5.83 -0.34
C ASP A 117 -3.39 -7.02 -1.26
N THR A 118 -2.85 -8.19 -0.88
CA THR A 118 -2.96 -9.44 -1.66
C THR A 118 -4.34 -10.07 -1.62
N GLU A 119 -5.11 -9.84 -0.57
CA GLU A 119 -6.46 -10.37 -0.40
C GLU A 119 -7.49 -9.23 -0.36
N PRO A 120 -8.57 -9.30 -1.16
CA PRO A 120 -9.70 -8.40 -0.95
C PRO A 120 -10.34 -8.69 0.43
N PRO A 121 -10.96 -7.68 1.07
CA PRO A 121 -11.66 -7.91 2.33
C PRO A 121 -12.72 -9.00 2.13
N LYS A 122 -12.72 -9.98 3.03
CA LYS A 122 -13.77 -11.00 3.08
C LYS A 122 -15.08 -10.28 3.40
N GLU A 123 -16.14 -10.59 2.67
CA GLU A 123 -17.49 -10.14 3.03
C GLU A 123 -17.83 -10.78 4.39
N GLU A 124 -17.55 -10.05 5.47
CA GLU A 124 -17.99 -10.41 6.81
C GLU A 124 -19.49 -10.09 6.88
N ASP A 125 -20.28 -11.15 6.76
CA ASP A 125 -21.64 -11.34 7.29
C ASP A 125 -22.40 -10.05 7.61
N ASN A 126 -23.02 -9.44 6.59
CA ASN A 126 -24.27 -8.71 6.81
C ASN A 126 -25.36 -9.76 7.10
N ALA A 127 -25.37 -10.27 8.33
CA ALA A 127 -26.53 -10.90 8.93
C ALA A 127 -27.23 -9.84 9.78
N ASP A 128 -28.50 -9.62 9.44
CA ASP A 128 -29.48 -8.71 10.05
C ASP A 128 -29.55 -8.75 11.59
#